data_AF-W2D1C8-F1
#
_entry.id   AF-W2D1C8-F1
#
_cell.length_a   1.000
_cell.length_b   1.000
_cell.length_c   1.000
_cell.angle_alpha   90.00
_cell.angle_beta   90.00
_cell.angle_gamma   90.00
#
_symmetry.space_group_name_H-M   'P 1'
#
loop_
_entity.id
_entity.type
_entity.pdbx_description
1 polymer ?
#
loop_
_entity_poly.entity_id
_entity_poly.type
_entity_poly.pdbx_seq_one_letter_code
_entity_poly.pdbx_strand_id
1 'polypeptide(L)'
;MDCGPASLAMIAQHYGRHYTLEHLRERCALARDGVSLLGISKAAEEIGFRTVGGRLTFEKLADKALLPCIVHWNQEHFVVVYAVRKQRKGYTIFVADPGKGLLTYSREDFCEHWVSTRTNGEEKGIALLMEPTQLFYEQEGDQQPSENRIRFLWKYLLRYRRFFGQLILGLFIGSLLQLVFPFLTQAIVDTGIQGKDIGFVWLVLLAEMMLLFSRTAIDFIRRKILLHISTRINVSLISDFFIKLMKLPMKFFDTKLTGDLLQRIEDHRRIENFLTNQTISIIFSA
;
A
#
# COMPACT_ATOMS: atom_id res chain seq x y z
N MET A 1 14.39 2.17 -9.34
CA MET A 1 14.11 3.18 -10.39
C MET A 1 13.45 4.45 -9.86
N ASP A 2 12.52 4.40 -8.90
CA ASP A 2 11.75 5.58 -8.46
C ASP A 2 12.35 6.40 -7.31
N CYS A 3 13.63 6.20 -6.98
CA CYS A 3 14.29 6.88 -5.86
C CYS A 3 14.35 8.40 -6.02
N GLY A 4 14.55 8.91 -7.24
CA GLY A 4 14.54 10.34 -7.54
C GLY A 4 13.17 11.02 -7.28
N PRO A 5 12.08 10.60 -7.95
CA PRO A 5 10.74 11.13 -7.72
C PRO A 5 10.28 10.99 -6.26
N ALA A 6 10.61 9.87 -5.60
CA ALA A 6 10.30 9.68 -4.18
C ALA A 6 11.08 10.66 -3.29
N SER A 7 12.36 10.91 -3.58
CA SER A 7 13.17 11.89 -2.86
C SER A 7 12.62 13.30 -3.00
N LEU A 8 12.20 13.68 -4.21
CA LEU A 8 11.56 14.97 -4.46
C LEU A 8 10.21 15.09 -3.73
N ALA A 9 9.41 14.02 -3.71
CA ALA A 9 8.15 13.97 -2.98
C ALA A 9 8.34 14.20 -1.48
N MET A 10 9.36 13.58 -0.87
CA MET A 10 9.69 13.73 0.55
C MET A 10 10.07 15.19 0.88
N ILE A 11 10.86 15.83 0.02
CA ILE A 11 11.24 17.24 0.22
C ILE A 11 10.04 18.17 0.02
N ALA A 12 9.23 17.97 -1.02
CA ALA A 12 8.01 18.77 -1.20
C ALA A 12 7.06 18.65 0.01
N GLN A 13 6.91 17.43 0.55
CA GLN A 13 6.12 17.17 1.74
C GLN A 13 6.69 17.87 2.99
N HIS A 14 8.01 17.92 3.12
CA HIS A 14 8.68 18.66 4.21
C HIS A 14 8.32 20.15 4.19
N TYR A 15 8.20 20.75 3.00
CA TYR A 15 7.80 22.15 2.83
C TYR A 15 6.27 22.36 2.76
N GLY A 16 5.47 21.33 3.04
CA GLY A 16 4.01 21.43 3.18
C GLY A 16 3.20 21.27 1.88
N ARG A 17 3.81 20.81 0.78
CA ARG A 17 3.09 20.47 -0.46
C ARG A 17 3.12 18.98 -0.72
N HIS A 18 1.97 18.43 -1.10
CA HIS A 18 1.87 17.04 -1.51
C HIS A 18 1.90 16.94 -3.03
N TYR A 19 2.67 15.99 -3.55
CA TYR A 19 2.62 15.59 -4.94
C TYR A 19 2.58 14.07 -5.00
N THR A 20 1.75 13.55 -5.89
CA THR A 20 1.70 12.12 -6.15
C THR A 20 2.99 11.66 -6.81
N LEU A 21 3.38 10.42 -6.51
CA LEU A 21 4.58 9.85 -7.11
C LEU A 21 4.46 9.80 -8.65
N GLU A 22 3.26 9.56 -9.18
CA GLU A 22 2.98 9.52 -10.62
C GLU A 22 3.23 10.88 -11.29
N HIS A 23 2.72 11.97 -10.70
CA HIS A 23 2.94 13.33 -11.18
C HIS A 23 4.43 13.71 -11.23
N LEU A 24 5.17 13.44 -10.15
CA LEU A 24 6.61 13.69 -10.13
C LEU A 24 7.38 12.75 -11.07
N ARG A 25 6.89 11.53 -11.27
CA ARG A 25 7.48 10.55 -12.20
C ARG A 25 7.46 11.06 -13.64
N GLU A 26 6.32 11.61 -14.07
CA GLU A 26 6.14 12.13 -15.43
C GLU A 26 7.07 13.32 -15.72
N ARG A 27 7.26 14.20 -14.72
CA ARG A 27 8.12 15.40 -14.81
C ARG A 27 9.60 15.08 -14.74
N CYS A 28 10.00 14.10 -13.92
CA CYS A 28 11.40 13.65 -13.82
C CYS A 28 11.94 12.99 -15.10
N ALA A 29 11.10 12.77 -16.12
CA ALA A 29 11.45 12.18 -17.42
C ALA A 29 12.31 10.91 -17.30
N LEU A 30 11.79 9.92 -16.56
CA LEU A 30 12.44 8.62 -16.35
C LEU A 30 12.84 7.96 -17.66
N ALA A 31 14.13 7.61 -17.77
CA ALA A 31 14.62 6.67 -18.75
C ALA A 31 14.56 5.24 -18.18
N ARG A 32 14.76 4.23 -19.03
CA ARG A 32 14.82 2.81 -18.61
C ARG A 32 15.89 2.55 -17.53
N ASP A 33 16.95 3.35 -17.52
CA ASP A 33 18.08 3.23 -16.58
C ASP A 33 17.90 4.04 -15.29
N GLY A 34 16.75 4.69 -15.08
CA GLY A 34 16.45 5.49 -13.89
C GLY A 34 16.35 7.00 -14.15
N VAL A 35 16.60 7.80 -13.10
CA VAL A 35 16.45 9.26 -13.15
C VAL A 35 17.81 9.91 -13.03
N SER A 36 18.12 10.86 -13.91
CA SER A 36 19.34 11.68 -13.76
C SER A 36 19.13 12.79 -12.73
N LEU A 37 20.21 13.24 -12.07
CA LEU A 37 20.15 14.40 -11.17
C LEU A 37 19.58 15.65 -11.88
N LEU A 38 19.88 15.80 -13.18
CA LEU A 38 19.33 16.87 -14.02
C LEU A 38 17.81 16.74 -14.19
N GLY A 39 17.30 15.52 -14.37
CA GLY A 39 15.86 15.26 -14.44
C GLY A 39 15.14 15.62 -13.15
N ILE A 40 15.73 15.27 -12.00
CA ILE A 40 15.21 15.67 -10.68
C ILE A 40 15.24 17.20 -10.53
N SER A 41 16.34 17.85 -10.92
CA SER A 41 16.49 19.30 -10.86
C SER A 41 15.41 20.02 -11.66
N LYS A 42 15.19 19.62 -12.93
CA LYS A 42 14.17 20.22 -13.78
C LYS A 42 12.76 20.00 -13.22
N ALA A 43 12.46 18.80 -12.76
CA ALA A 43 11.15 18.50 -12.16
C ALA A 43 10.91 19.32 -10.88
N ALA A 44 11.95 19.54 -10.07
CA ALA A 44 11.89 20.39 -8.89
C ALA A 44 11.67 21.86 -9.26
N GLU A 45 12.34 22.36 -10.29
CA GLU A 45 12.13 23.71 -10.82
C GLU A 45 10.70 23.92 -11.34
N GLU A 46 10.12 22.93 -12.01
CA GLU A 46 8.73 22.97 -12.51
C GLU A 46 7.69 23.06 -11.39
N ILE A 47 7.92 22.41 -10.24
CA ILE A 47 7.05 22.56 -9.05
C ILE A 47 7.37 23.81 -8.23
N GLY A 48 8.32 24.65 -8.65
CA GLY A 48 8.63 25.93 -8.02
C GLY A 48 9.78 25.91 -7.02
N PHE A 49 10.61 24.87 -6.96
CA PHE A 49 11.88 24.96 -6.24
C PHE A 49 12.92 25.71 -7.07
N ARG A 50 13.89 26.30 -6.40
CA ARG A 50 15.17 26.67 -7.00
C ARG A 50 16.19 25.62 -6.60
N THR A 51 16.91 25.09 -7.57
CA THR A 51 17.87 24.00 -7.33
C THR A 51 19.29 24.42 -7.66
N VAL A 52 20.25 23.84 -6.93
CA VAL A 52 21.68 23.98 -7.20
C VAL A 52 22.33 22.61 -7.04
N GLY A 53 22.72 22.02 -8.17
CA GLY A 53 23.45 20.75 -8.21
C GLY A 53 24.96 20.99 -8.23
N GLY A 54 25.71 20.22 -7.43
CA GLY A 54 27.16 20.36 -7.39
C GLY A 54 27.88 19.27 -6.63
N ARG A 55 29.22 19.31 -6.70
CA ARG A 55 30.10 18.47 -5.89
C ARG A 55 30.49 19.23 -4.62
N LEU A 56 30.19 18.66 -3.46
CA LEU A 56 30.44 19.25 -2.15
C LEU A 56 31.39 18.36 -1.35
N THR A 57 32.23 18.98 -0.52
CA THR A 57 32.93 18.27 0.55
C THR A 57 31.96 18.03 1.71
N PHE A 58 32.28 17.06 2.58
CA PHE A 58 31.44 16.75 3.73
C PHE A 58 31.24 17.97 4.64
N GLU A 59 32.30 18.76 4.84
CA GLU A 59 32.29 19.94 5.71
C GLU A 59 31.35 21.01 5.13
N LYS A 60 31.33 21.19 3.81
CA LYS A 60 30.38 22.10 3.16
C LYS A 60 28.94 21.59 3.24
N LEU A 61 28.74 20.27 3.15
CA LEU A 61 27.42 19.66 3.33
C LEU A 61 26.93 19.85 4.77
N ALA A 62 27.78 19.62 5.76
CA ALA A 62 27.41 19.69 7.17
C ALA A 62 27.13 21.13 7.65
N ASP A 63 27.95 22.10 7.23
CA ASP A 63 27.93 23.45 7.80
C ASP A 63 27.23 24.50 6.91
N LYS A 64 27.13 24.28 5.60
CA LYS A 64 26.67 25.31 4.64
C LYS A 64 25.51 24.89 3.73
N ALA A 65 25.19 23.61 3.66
CA ALA A 65 24.10 23.16 2.79
C ALA A 65 22.74 23.49 3.38
N LEU A 66 21.80 23.84 2.51
CA LEU A 66 20.39 23.91 2.83
C LEU A 66 19.83 22.49 2.92
N LEU A 67 19.21 22.16 4.05
CA LEU A 67 18.56 20.87 4.29
C LEU A 67 17.04 21.07 4.34
N PRO A 68 16.23 20.11 3.85
CA PRO A 68 16.65 18.82 3.29
C PRO A 68 17.20 18.94 1.85
N CYS A 69 18.18 18.09 1.50
CA CYS A 69 18.75 18.02 0.16
C CYS A 69 18.86 16.58 -0.36
N ILE A 70 18.90 16.41 -1.68
CA ILE A 70 19.07 15.10 -2.31
C ILE A 70 20.56 14.84 -2.53
N VAL A 71 21.04 13.66 -2.15
CA VAL A 71 22.42 13.24 -2.40
C VAL A 71 22.47 11.98 -3.25
N HIS A 72 23.51 11.87 -4.07
CA HIS A 72 23.76 10.67 -4.87
C HIS A 72 24.47 9.63 -4.00
N TRP A 73 23.91 8.43 -3.93
CA TRP A 73 24.29 7.38 -2.99
C TRP A 73 24.75 6.14 -3.74
N ASN A 74 25.92 5.59 -3.39
CA ASN A 74 26.51 4.39 -4.01
C ASN A 74 26.59 4.41 -5.55
N GLN A 75 26.60 5.59 -6.15
CA GLN A 75 26.62 5.80 -7.59
C GLN A 75 25.40 5.25 -8.38
N GLU A 76 24.37 4.76 -7.70
CA GLU A 76 23.19 4.15 -8.34
C GLU A 76 21.85 4.56 -7.72
N HIS A 77 21.87 5.31 -6.61
CA HIS A 77 20.68 5.61 -5.81
C HIS A 77 20.62 7.08 -5.37
N PHE A 78 19.43 7.54 -5.00
CA PHE A 78 19.22 8.88 -4.44
C PHE A 78 18.56 8.78 -3.07
N VAL A 79 19.12 9.51 -2.11
CA VAL A 79 18.59 9.60 -0.74
C VAL A 79 18.49 11.07 -0.31
N VAL A 80 17.65 11.35 0.68
CA VAL A 80 17.46 12.70 1.21
C VAL A 80 18.19 12.84 2.52
N VAL A 81 19.12 13.79 2.62
CA VAL A 81 19.69 14.21 3.90
C VAL A 81 18.80 15.29 4.46
N TYR A 82 18.18 15.05 5.61
CA TYR A 82 17.24 16.01 6.22
C TYR A 82 17.78 16.70 7.47
N ALA A 83 18.81 16.15 8.10
CA ALA A 83 19.51 16.82 9.20
C ALA A 83 20.95 16.33 9.33
N VAL A 84 21.84 17.23 9.75
CA VAL A 84 23.21 16.90 10.17
C VAL A 84 23.40 17.49 11.56
N ARG A 85 23.80 16.67 12.53
CA ARG A 85 24.05 17.13 13.90
C ARG A 85 25.50 16.92 14.27
N LYS A 86 26.15 17.98 14.72
CA LYS A 86 27.50 17.95 15.26
C LYS A 86 27.48 17.51 16.72
N GLN A 87 28.28 16.50 17.06
CA GLN A 87 28.45 15.98 18.41
C GLN A 87 29.90 16.18 18.89
N ARG A 88 30.14 15.99 20.19
CA ARG A 88 31.48 16.10 20.81
C ARG A 88 32.53 15.18 20.16
N LYS A 89 32.13 14.05 19.57
CA LYS A 89 33.01 13.03 18.98
C LYS A 89 32.84 12.84 17.47
N GLY A 90 32.10 13.70 16.77
CA GLY A 90 31.90 13.55 15.32
C GLY A 90 30.58 14.15 14.81
N TYR A 91 30.07 13.60 13.71
CA TYR A 91 28.80 14.02 13.11
C TYR A 91 27.82 12.85 13.05
N THR A 92 26.54 13.16 13.23
CA THR A 92 25.42 12.24 13.01
C THR A 92 24.58 12.77 11.86
N ILE A 93 24.48 11.98 10.79
CA ILE A 93 23.78 12.34 9.57
C ILE A 93 22.46 11.57 9.52
N PHE A 94 21.38 12.30 9.33
CA PHE A 94 20.04 11.73 9.24
C PHE A 94 19.59 11.68 7.78
N VAL A 95 19.32 10.47 7.30
CA VAL A 95 19.04 10.16 5.91
C VAL A 95 17.65 9.53 5.80
N ALA A 96 16.85 9.99 4.86
CA ALA A 96 15.62 9.33 4.44
C ALA A 96 15.89 8.64 3.10
N ASP A 97 15.96 7.31 3.14
CA ASP A 97 16.13 6.46 1.97
C ASP A 97 14.74 6.00 1.47
N PRO A 98 14.36 6.30 0.21
CA PRO A 98 13.09 5.83 -0.36
C PRO A 98 12.84 4.32 -0.26
N GLY A 99 13.90 3.50 -0.22
CA GLY A 99 13.81 2.04 -0.15
C GLY A 99 13.94 1.46 1.27
N LYS A 100 14.60 2.17 2.19
CA LYS A 100 14.94 1.66 3.53
C LYS A 100 14.33 2.45 4.69
N GLY A 101 13.71 3.60 4.42
CA GLY A 101 13.12 4.47 5.43
C GLY A 101 14.14 5.42 6.07
N LEU A 102 13.89 5.80 7.33
CA LEU A 102 14.72 6.74 8.07
C LEU A 102 15.94 6.03 8.68
N LEU A 103 17.13 6.47 8.30
CA LEU A 103 18.41 5.92 8.70
C LEU A 103 19.29 7.00 9.33
N THR A 104 20.26 6.56 10.12
CA THR A 104 21.24 7.43 10.76
C THR A 104 22.63 6.86 10.52
N TYR A 105 23.57 7.72 10.11
CA TYR A 105 24.94 7.34 9.77
C TYR A 105 25.96 8.15 10.58
N SER A 106 27.12 7.53 10.85
CA SER A 106 28.33 8.24 11.24
C SER A 106 28.94 8.99 10.04
N ARG A 107 29.90 9.88 10.29
CA ARG A 107 30.59 10.59 9.20
C ARG A 107 31.31 9.60 8.28
N GLU A 108 32.01 8.65 8.87
CA GLU A 108 32.82 7.66 8.18
C GLU A 108 31.94 6.80 7.27
N ASP A 109 30.86 6.23 7.83
CA ASP A 109 29.93 5.39 7.06
C ASP A 109 29.25 6.20 5.95
N PHE A 110 28.85 7.44 6.23
CA PHE A 110 28.20 8.29 5.23
C PHE A 110 29.14 8.62 4.06
N CYS A 111 30.40 8.98 4.36
CA CYS A 111 31.39 9.31 3.35
C CYS A 111 31.74 8.12 2.47
N GLU A 112 31.80 6.90 3.02
CA GLU A 112 32.04 5.68 2.24
C GLU A 112 31.03 5.49 1.10
N HIS A 113 29.78 5.87 1.34
CA HIS A 113 28.67 5.68 0.40
C HIS A 113 28.40 6.91 -0.49
N TRP A 114 28.64 8.11 0.01
CA TRP A 114 28.30 9.37 -0.66
C TRP A 114 29.44 9.93 -1.53
N VAL A 115 30.70 9.71 -1.15
CA VAL A 115 31.85 10.26 -1.88
C VAL A 115 31.96 9.59 -3.24
N SER A 116 31.94 10.38 -4.31
CA SER A 116 31.98 9.88 -5.68
C SER A 116 33.29 10.18 -6.39
N THR A 117 34.02 11.22 -5.97
CA THR A 117 35.20 11.69 -6.70
C THR A 117 36.19 12.36 -5.75
N ARG A 118 37.49 12.20 -6.03
CA ARG A 118 38.55 12.98 -5.40
C ARG A 118 39.06 14.03 -6.39
N THR A 119 39.00 15.30 -6.02
CA THR A 119 39.51 16.41 -6.85
C THR A 119 40.40 17.29 -6.00
N ASN A 120 41.65 17.50 -6.43
CA ASN A 120 42.67 18.26 -5.69
C ASN A 120 42.92 17.72 -4.27
N GLY A 121 42.90 16.38 -4.10
CA GLY A 121 43.11 15.73 -2.80
C GLY A 121 41.91 15.74 -1.85
N GLU A 122 40.82 16.44 -2.20
CA GLU A 122 39.59 16.48 -1.41
C GLU A 122 38.54 15.48 -1.93
N GLU A 123 37.95 14.74 -1.00
CA GLU A 123 36.79 13.87 -1.26
C GLU A 123 35.52 14.70 -1.42
N LYS A 124 34.82 14.48 -2.54
CA LYS A 124 33.59 15.19 -2.87
C LYS A 124 32.49 14.21 -3.26
N GLY A 125 31.29 14.47 -2.73
CA GLY A 125 30.06 13.81 -3.10
C GLY A 125 29.15 14.73 -3.90
N ILE A 126 28.20 14.14 -4.61
CA ILE A 126 27.22 14.89 -5.42
C ILE A 126 25.98 15.17 -4.57
N ALA A 127 25.53 16.42 -4.58
CA ALA A 127 24.31 16.86 -3.92
C ALA A 127 23.51 17.81 -4.81
N LEU A 128 22.19 17.77 -4.64
CA LEU A 128 21.23 18.70 -5.20
C LEU A 128 20.56 19.44 -4.03
N LEU A 129 20.98 20.68 -3.85
CA LEU A 129 20.40 21.60 -2.89
C LEU A 129 19.14 22.20 -3.49
N MET A 130 18.13 22.44 -2.66
CA MET A 130 16.88 23.04 -3.12
C MET A 130 16.24 23.91 -2.06
N GLU A 131 15.68 25.03 -2.52
CA GLU A 131 14.94 26.00 -1.70
C GLU A 131 13.60 26.32 -2.36
N PRO A 132 12.49 26.37 -1.60
CA PRO A 132 11.19 26.72 -2.17
C PRO A 132 11.21 28.19 -2.61
N THR A 133 10.70 28.47 -3.80
CA THR A 133 10.48 29.85 -4.24
C THR A 133 9.04 30.27 -3.95
N GLN A 134 8.70 31.53 -4.20
CA GLN A 134 7.31 32.00 -4.09
C GLN A 134 6.35 31.18 -4.96
N LEU A 135 6.80 30.74 -6.15
CA LEU A 135 6.01 29.89 -7.05
C LEU A 135 5.61 28.56 -6.42
N PHE A 136 6.45 27.97 -5.56
CA PHE A 136 6.12 26.71 -4.86
C PHE A 136 4.93 26.86 -3.92
N TYR A 137 4.80 28.03 -3.29
CA TYR A 137 3.68 28.33 -2.40
C TYR A 137 2.47 28.87 -3.13
N GLU A 138 2.61 29.37 -4.35
CA GLU A 138 1.47 29.76 -5.20
C GLU A 138 0.84 28.55 -5.91
N GLN A 139 1.63 27.52 -6.24
CA GLN A 139 1.10 26.28 -6.78
C GLN A 139 0.39 25.47 -5.69
N GLU A 140 -0.89 25.16 -5.92
CA GLU A 140 -1.52 24.07 -5.18
C GLU A 140 -0.84 22.77 -5.63
N GLY A 141 -0.28 22.04 -4.65
CA GLY A 141 0.21 20.69 -4.91
C GLY A 141 -0.92 19.78 -5.39
N ASP A 142 -0.61 18.52 -5.68
CA ASP A 142 -1.67 17.55 -5.93
C ASP A 142 -2.57 17.51 -4.69
N GLN A 143 -3.88 17.63 -4.90
CA GLN A 143 -4.83 17.35 -3.83
C GLN A 143 -4.43 15.98 -3.28
N GLN A 144 -4.17 15.89 -1.96
CA GLN A 144 -4.00 14.59 -1.35
C GLN A 144 -5.17 13.74 -1.84
N PRO A 145 -4.93 12.52 -2.38
CA PRO A 145 -6.00 11.54 -2.49
C PRO A 145 -6.34 11.11 -1.05
N SER A 146 -6.97 12.03 -0.31
CA SER A 146 -7.63 11.89 0.97
C SER A 146 -9.03 11.31 0.71
N GLU A 147 -9.11 10.30 -0.16
CA GLU A 147 -10.25 9.42 -0.17
C GLU A 147 -9.72 8.05 0.14
N ASN A 148 -9.97 7.63 1.39
CA ASN A 148 -9.82 6.28 1.89
C ASN A 148 -9.94 5.29 0.73
N ARG A 149 -8.84 4.68 0.27
CA ARG A 149 -8.86 3.61 -0.75
C ARG A 149 -9.91 2.55 -0.39
N ILE A 150 -10.13 2.36 0.91
CA ILE A 150 -11.20 1.57 1.52
C ILE A 150 -12.60 2.06 1.12
N ARG A 151 -12.89 3.37 1.10
CA ARG A 151 -14.17 3.96 0.65
C ARG A 151 -14.42 3.72 -0.84
N PHE A 152 -13.39 3.81 -1.69
CA PHE A 152 -13.49 3.45 -3.10
C PHE A 152 -13.89 1.97 -3.24
N LEU A 153 -13.21 1.07 -2.53
CA LEU A 153 -13.53 -0.36 -2.50
C LEU A 153 -14.93 -0.63 -1.91
N TRP A 154 -15.32 0.13 -0.89
CA TRP A 154 -16.64 0.03 -0.28
C TRP A 154 -17.76 0.31 -1.30
N LYS A 155 -17.54 1.22 -2.26
CA LYS A 155 -18.50 1.50 -3.34
C LYS A 155 -18.82 0.26 -4.18
N TYR A 156 -17.84 -0.63 -4.40
CA TYR A 156 -18.04 -1.90 -5.12
C TYR A 156 -18.85 -2.90 -4.29
N LEU A 157 -18.60 -2.99 -2.98
CA LEU A 157 -19.36 -3.86 -2.06
C LEU A 157 -20.80 -3.35 -1.85
N LEU A 158 -20.99 -2.04 -1.75
CA LEU A 158 -22.27 -1.37 -1.57
C LEU A 158 -23.28 -1.66 -2.69
N ARG A 159 -22.79 -1.92 -3.91
CA ARG A 159 -23.63 -2.35 -5.04
C ARG A 159 -24.34 -3.68 -4.78
N TYR A 160 -23.79 -4.53 -3.92
CA TYR A 160 -24.33 -5.86 -3.58
C TYR A 160 -25.03 -5.92 -2.22
N ARG A 161 -25.47 -4.77 -1.67
CA ARG A 161 -26.15 -4.66 -0.35
C ARG A 161 -27.29 -5.65 -0.11
N ARG A 162 -28.09 -5.97 -1.13
CA ARG A 162 -29.19 -6.95 -1.00
C ARG A 162 -28.71 -8.35 -0.65
N PHE A 163 -27.60 -8.78 -1.27
CA PHE A 163 -27.01 -10.08 -0.98
C PHE A 163 -26.34 -10.12 0.40
N PHE A 164 -25.73 -9.01 0.83
CA PHE A 164 -25.25 -8.86 2.20
C PHE A 164 -26.38 -9.02 3.23
N GLY A 165 -27.57 -8.47 2.98
CA GLY A 165 -28.74 -8.70 3.82
C GLY A 165 -29.14 -10.18 3.92
N GLN A 166 -29.13 -10.90 2.79
CA GLN A 166 -29.39 -12.35 2.77
C GLN A 166 -28.33 -13.16 3.54
N LEU A 167 -27.06 -12.76 3.45
CA LEU A 167 -25.96 -13.39 4.19
C LEU A 167 -26.11 -13.18 5.70
N ILE A 168 -26.46 -11.96 6.14
CA ILE A 168 -26.68 -11.65 7.56
C ILE A 168 -27.87 -12.45 8.11
N LEU A 169 -28.98 -12.48 7.36
CA LEU A 169 -30.16 -13.26 7.76
C LEU A 169 -29.85 -14.77 7.81
N GLY A 170 -29.13 -15.29 6.82
CA GLY A 170 -28.71 -16.69 6.80
C GLY A 170 -27.78 -17.04 7.96
N LEU A 171 -26.87 -16.13 8.33
CA LEU A 171 -26.01 -16.29 9.50
C LEU A 171 -26.82 -16.31 10.80
N PHE A 172 -27.74 -15.35 10.97
CA PHE A 172 -28.61 -15.30 12.14
C PHE A 172 -29.44 -16.58 12.33
N ILE A 173 -30.08 -17.07 11.26
CA ILE A 173 -30.86 -18.31 11.29
C ILE A 173 -29.94 -19.51 11.55
N GLY A 174 -28.78 -19.58 10.88
CA GLY A 174 -27.80 -20.65 11.06
C GLY A 174 -27.29 -20.74 12.50
N SER A 175 -26.95 -19.59 13.11
CA SER A 175 -26.53 -19.52 14.51
C SER A 175 -27.63 -19.98 15.47
N LEU A 176 -28.90 -19.62 15.20
CA LEU A 176 -30.02 -20.07 16.02
C LEU A 176 -30.19 -21.60 15.94
N LEU A 177 -30.12 -22.18 14.74
CA LEU A 177 -30.18 -23.64 14.56
C LEU A 177 -29.00 -24.35 15.25
N GLN A 178 -27.81 -23.75 15.22
CA GLN A 178 -26.63 -24.29 15.89
C GLN A 178 -26.77 -24.27 17.43
N LEU A 179 -27.47 -23.29 17.98
CA LEU A 179 -27.76 -23.20 19.41
C LEU A 179 -28.77 -24.25 19.88
N VAL A 180 -29.64 -24.77 19.00
CA VAL A 180 -30.62 -25.81 19.34
C VAL A 180 -29.94 -27.17 19.58
N PHE A 181 -28.81 -27.43 18.93
CA PHE A 181 -28.15 -28.74 18.96
C PHE A 181 -27.75 -29.21 20.38
N PRO A 182 -27.07 -28.39 21.22
CA PRO A 182 -26.79 -28.76 22.61
C PRO A 182 -28.02 -29.11 23.44
N PHE A 183 -29.16 -28.43 23.23
CA PHE A 183 -30.40 -28.71 23.97
C PHE A 183 -31.02 -30.06 23.56
N LEU A 184 -30.95 -30.42 22.28
CA LEU A 184 -31.40 -31.74 21.82
C LEU A 184 -30.50 -32.85 22.38
N THR A 185 -29.18 -32.65 22.35
CA THR A 185 -28.23 -33.59 22.95
C THR A 185 -28.47 -33.74 24.45
N GLN A 186 -28.75 -32.64 25.17
CA GLN A 186 -29.13 -32.68 26.58
C GLN A 186 -30.43 -33.49 26.78
N ALA A 187 -31.45 -33.26 25.96
CA ALA A 187 -32.72 -33.98 26.04
C ALA A 187 -32.56 -35.50 25.81
N ILE A 188 -31.63 -35.92 24.94
CA ILE A 188 -31.29 -37.34 24.75
C ILE A 188 -30.78 -37.93 26.07
N VAL A 189 -29.90 -37.24 26.80
CA VAL A 189 -29.31 -37.74 28.05
C VAL A 189 -30.33 -37.74 29.19
N ASP A 190 -30.92 -36.58 29.47
CA ASP A 190 -31.75 -36.33 30.65
C ASP A 190 -33.13 -37.01 30.55
N THR A 191 -33.73 -37.03 29.36
CA THR A 191 -35.10 -37.57 29.18
C THR A 191 -35.07 -38.92 28.48
N GLY A 192 -34.28 -39.07 27.41
CA GLY A 192 -34.23 -40.31 26.64
C GLY A 192 -33.55 -41.46 27.38
N ILE A 193 -32.27 -41.29 27.72
CA ILE A 193 -31.43 -42.34 28.32
C ILE A 193 -31.81 -42.58 29.78
N GLN A 194 -31.92 -41.52 30.59
CA GLN A 194 -32.28 -41.65 32.00
C GLN A 194 -33.72 -42.16 32.18
N GLY A 195 -34.65 -41.70 31.34
CA GLY A 195 -36.05 -42.17 31.31
C GLY A 195 -36.25 -43.53 30.64
N LYS A 196 -35.20 -44.10 30.00
CA LYS A 196 -35.24 -45.32 29.18
C LYS A 196 -36.30 -45.30 28.06
N ASP A 197 -36.64 -44.11 27.57
CA ASP A 197 -37.61 -43.94 26.47
C ASP A 197 -36.88 -43.92 25.11
N ILE A 198 -36.78 -45.10 24.51
CA ILE A 198 -36.15 -45.28 23.18
C ILE A 198 -36.95 -44.59 22.07
N GLY A 199 -38.28 -44.44 22.24
CA GLY A 199 -39.12 -43.74 21.27
C GLY A 199 -38.79 -42.25 21.22
N PHE A 200 -38.60 -41.62 22.38
CA PHE A 200 -38.14 -40.24 22.49
C PHE A 200 -36.76 -40.03 21.85
N VAL A 201 -35.82 -40.96 22.07
CA VAL A 201 -34.48 -40.89 21.45
C VAL A 201 -34.55 -40.91 19.92
N TRP A 202 -35.34 -41.81 19.32
CA TRP A 202 -35.51 -41.84 17.86
C TRP A 202 -36.14 -40.56 17.31
N LEU A 203 -37.10 -39.97 18.02
CA LEU A 203 -37.72 -38.71 17.63
C LEU A 203 -36.71 -37.57 17.64
N VAL A 204 -35.89 -37.46 18.68
CA VAL A 204 -34.85 -36.42 18.77
C VAL A 204 -33.77 -36.61 17.70
N LEU A 205 -33.33 -37.84 17.42
CA LEU A 205 -32.39 -38.13 16.34
C LEU A 205 -32.93 -37.73 14.97
N LEU A 206 -34.22 -37.97 14.72
CA LEU A 206 -34.87 -37.54 13.48
C LEU A 206 -34.93 -35.99 13.39
N ALA A 207 -35.16 -35.31 14.50
CA ALA A 207 -35.10 -33.85 14.57
C ALA A 207 -33.68 -33.32 14.31
N GLU A 208 -32.64 -33.93 14.88
CA GLU A 208 -31.24 -33.57 14.63
C GLU A 208 -30.87 -33.77 13.16
N MET A 209 -31.32 -34.85 12.52
CA MET A 209 -31.10 -35.08 11.09
C MET A 209 -31.75 -33.97 10.23
N MET A 210 -32.98 -33.57 10.54
CA MET A 210 -33.66 -32.46 9.87
C MET A 210 -32.95 -31.12 10.08
N LEU A 211 -32.45 -30.86 11.28
CA LEU A 211 -31.66 -29.66 11.58
C LEU A 211 -30.34 -29.63 10.81
N LEU A 212 -29.63 -30.76 10.74
CA LEU A 212 -28.39 -30.89 9.98
C LEU A 212 -28.62 -30.61 8.49
N PHE A 213 -29.70 -31.16 7.93
CA PHE A 213 -30.09 -30.89 6.54
C PHE A 213 -30.39 -29.40 6.32
N SER A 214 -31.15 -28.78 7.22
CA SER A 214 -31.49 -27.36 7.16
C SER A 214 -30.25 -26.47 7.23
N ARG A 215 -29.32 -26.78 8.14
CA ARG A 215 -28.03 -26.08 8.25
C ARG A 215 -27.22 -26.18 6.97
N THR A 216 -27.11 -27.39 6.42
CA THR A 216 -26.38 -27.65 5.17
C THR A 216 -26.97 -26.87 3.99
N ALA A 217 -28.30 -26.76 3.92
CA ALA A 217 -28.99 -25.97 2.89
C ALA A 217 -28.69 -24.47 3.02
N ILE A 218 -28.72 -23.92 4.23
CA ILE A 218 -28.36 -22.52 4.50
C ILE A 218 -26.91 -22.25 4.10
N ASP A 219 -25.98 -23.14 4.47
CA ASP A 219 -24.57 -23.04 4.11
C ASP A 219 -24.34 -23.10 2.60
N PHE A 220 -25.08 -23.95 1.90
CA PHE A 220 -25.03 -24.04 0.45
C PHE A 220 -25.47 -22.72 -0.22
N ILE A 221 -26.58 -22.14 0.24
CA ILE A 221 -27.09 -20.84 -0.25
C ILE A 221 -26.06 -19.74 0.01
N ARG A 222 -25.51 -19.67 1.23
CA ARG A 222 -24.47 -18.73 1.63
C ARG A 222 -23.26 -18.81 0.69
N ARG A 223 -22.74 -20.02 0.45
CA ARG A 223 -21.59 -20.25 -0.43
C ARG A 223 -21.88 -19.84 -1.87
N LYS A 224 -23.07 -20.12 -2.38
CA LYS A 224 -23.49 -19.71 -3.74
C LYS A 224 -23.55 -18.20 -3.88
N ILE A 225 -24.10 -17.50 -2.89
CA ILE A 225 -24.18 -16.03 -2.86
C ILE A 225 -22.76 -15.44 -2.82
N LEU A 226 -21.90 -15.95 -1.93
CA LEU A 226 -20.52 -15.51 -1.79
C LEU A 226 -19.75 -15.62 -3.11
N LEU A 227 -19.85 -16.77 -3.78
CA LEU A 227 -19.22 -17.02 -5.07
C LEU A 227 -19.72 -16.03 -6.12
N HIS A 228 -21.04 -15.82 -6.19
CA HIS A 228 -21.62 -14.87 -7.15
C HIS A 228 -21.11 -13.44 -6.97
N ILE A 229 -21.04 -12.95 -5.72
CA ILE A 229 -20.53 -11.61 -5.41
C ILE A 229 -19.03 -11.52 -5.74
N SER A 230 -18.23 -12.48 -5.25
CA SER A 230 -16.76 -12.51 -5.40
C SER A 230 -16.37 -12.50 -6.88
N THR A 231 -16.95 -13.40 -7.69
CA THR A 231 -16.66 -13.46 -9.13
C THR A 231 -17.04 -12.17 -9.86
N ARG A 232 -18.17 -11.54 -9.54
CA ARG A 232 -18.60 -10.31 -10.21
C ARG A 232 -17.73 -9.11 -9.85
N ILE A 233 -17.30 -9.02 -8.59
CA ILE A 233 -16.35 -7.98 -8.15
C ILE A 233 -15.00 -8.18 -8.84
N ASN A 234 -14.48 -9.41 -8.87
CA ASN A 234 -13.21 -9.74 -9.51
C ASN A 234 -13.22 -9.37 -11.01
N VAL A 235 -14.26 -9.76 -11.77
CA VAL A 235 -14.38 -9.42 -13.19
C VAL A 235 -14.46 -7.91 -13.41
N SER A 236 -15.18 -7.17 -12.56
CA SER A 236 -15.28 -5.71 -12.67
C SER A 236 -13.94 -5.02 -12.44
N LEU A 237 -13.20 -5.42 -11.40
CA LEU A 237 -11.90 -4.83 -11.06
C LEU A 237 -10.86 -5.09 -12.13
N ILE A 238 -10.77 -6.32 -12.64
CA ILE A 238 -9.84 -6.67 -13.72
C ILE A 238 -10.19 -5.91 -15.00
N SER A 239 -11.48 -5.81 -15.34
CA SER A 239 -11.93 -5.09 -16.52
C SER A 239 -11.60 -3.60 -16.44
N ASP A 240 -11.89 -2.95 -15.30
CA ASP A 240 -11.58 -1.53 -15.09
C ASP A 240 -10.07 -1.27 -15.17
N PHE A 241 -9.26 -2.14 -14.55
CA PHE A 241 -7.80 -2.08 -14.63
C PHE A 241 -7.30 -2.23 -16.07
N PHE A 242 -7.80 -3.22 -16.81
CA PHE A 242 -7.39 -3.48 -18.18
C PHE A 242 -7.78 -2.34 -19.12
N ILE A 243 -9.00 -1.80 -18.99
CA ILE A 243 -9.45 -0.63 -19.75
C ILE A 243 -8.55 0.58 -19.47
N LYS A 244 -8.17 0.82 -18.21
CA LYS A 244 -7.27 1.92 -17.87
C LYS A 244 -5.88 1.70 -18.47
N LEU A 245 -5.34 0.48 -18.37
CA LEU A 245 -4.04 0.12 -18.93
C LEU A 245 -4.00 0.38 -20.45
N MET A 246 -5.01 -0.06 -21.21
CA MET A 246 -5.07 0.16 -22.67
C MET A 246 -5.20 1.63 -23.09
N LYS A 247 -5.63 2.52 -22.19
CA LYS A 247 -5.76 3.96 -22.47
C LYS A 247 -4.47 4.75 -22.16
N LEU A 248 -3.45 4.12 -21.62
CA LEU A 248 -2.20 4.81 -21.28
C LEU A 248 -1.36 5.08 -22.54
N PRO A 249 -0.65 6.23 -22.60
CA PRO A 249 0.18 6.58 -23.75
C PRO A 249 1.42 5.68 -23.86
N MET A 250 2.00 5.54 -25.07
CA MET A 250 3.19 4.70 -25.32
C MET A 250 4.38 5.01 -24.40
N LYS A 251 4.57 6.28 -24.02
CA LYS A 251 5.61 6.72 -23.07
C LYS A 251 5.55 5.99 -21.71
N PHE A 252 4.35 5.61 -21.26
CA PHE A 252 4.18 4.82 -20.05
C PHE A 252 4.77 3.40 -20.20
N PHE A 253 4.58 2.79 -21.36
CA PHE A 253 5.07 1.43 -21.65
C PHE A 253 6.57 1.39 -21.93
N ASP A 254 7.15 2.47 -22.46
CA ASP A 254 8.59 2.53 -22.74
C ASP A 254 9.45 2.55 -21.46
N THR A 255 8.87 2.95 -20.33
CA THR A 255 9.55 3.09 -19.03
C THR A 255 9.29 1.95 -18.06
N LYS A 256 8.37 1.02 -18.37
CA LYS A 256 8.00 -0.09 -17.50
C LYS A 256 8.35 -1.44 -18.11
N LEU A 257 8.96 -2.31 -17.31
CA LEU A 257 9.17 -3.70 -17.68
C LEU A 257 7.83 -4.43 -17.70
N THR A 258 7.63 -5.33 -18.66
CA THR A 258 6.44 -6.19 -18.73
C THR A 258 6.20 -6.94 -17.40
N GLY A 259 7.29 -7.32 -16.72
CA GLY A 259 7.23 -7.95 -15.39
C GLY A 259 6.59 -7.08 -14.31
N ASP A 260 6.83 -5.76 -14.30
CA ASP A 260 6.24 -4.84 -13.33
C ASP A 260 4.72 -4.74 -13.51
N LEU A 261 4.25 -4.81 -14.76
CA LEU A 261 2.82 -4.80 -15.08
C LEU A 261 2.14 -6.11 -14.64
N LEU A 262 2.78 -7.25 -14.88
CA LEU A 262 2.31 -8.54 -14.40
C LEU A 262 2.25 -8.61 -12.87
N GLN A 263 3.27 -8.10 -12.18
CA GLN A 263 3.28 -8.03 -10.73
C GLN A 263 2.13 -7.15 -10.19
N ARG A 264 1.86 -6.01 -10.84
CA ARG A 264 0.71 -5.16 -10.46
C ARG A 264 -0.65 -5.84 -10.66
N ILE A 265 -0.80 -6.68 -11.68
CA ILE A 265 -2.01 -7.49 -11.88
C ILE A 265 -2.17 -8.50 -10.73
N GLU A 266 -1.08 -9.17 -10.36
CA GLU A 266 -1.09 -10.14 -9.26
C GLU A 266 -1.36 -9.45 -7.91
N ASP A 267 -0.79 -8.26 -7.68
CA ASP A 267 -1.06 -7.46 -6.48
C ASP A 267 -2.54 -7.04 -6.40
N HIS A 268 -3.16 -6.66 -7.53
CA HIS A 268 -4.60 -6.40 -7.59
C HIS A 268 -5.42 -7.63 -7.23
N ARG A 269 -5.04 -8.80 -7.74
CA ARG A 269 -5.70 -10.07 -7.42
C ARG A 269 -5.54 -10.43 -5.95
N ARG A 270 -4.39 -10.15 -5.34
CA ARG A 270 -4.15 -10.36 -3.91
C ARG A 270 -5.03 -9.45 -3.05
N ILE A 271 -5.11 -8.15 -3.38
CA ILE A 271 -5.98 -7.19 -2.68
C ILE A 271 -7.44 -7.58 -2.83
N GLU A 272 -7.87 -8.01 -4.01
CA GLU A 272 -9.22 -8.50 -4.26
C GLU A 272 -9.55 -9.71 -3.39
N ASN A 273 -8.72 -10.77 -3.43
CA ASN A 273 -8.90 -11.96 -2.59
C ASN A 273 -8.98 -11.64 -1.08
N PHE A 274 -8.18 -10.68 -0.61
CA PHE A 274 -8.24 -10.21 0.78
C PHE A 274 -9.61 -9.59 1.13
N LEU A 275 -10.15 -8.77 0.23
CA LEU A 275 -11.43 -8.06 0.45
C LEU A 275 -12.65 -8.97 0.26
N THR A 276 -12.63 -9.86 -0.73
CA THR A 276 -13.79 -10.70 -1.08
C THR A 276 -13.83 -12.00 -0.31
N ASN A 277 -12.69 -12.70 -0.16
CA ASN A 277 -12.68 -14.01 0.48
C ASN A 277 -12.37 -13.91 1.97
N GLN A 278 -11.29 -13.23 2.38
CA GLN A 278 -10.90 -13.18 3.79
C GLN A 278 -11.80 -12.27 4.63
N THR A 279 -12.08 -11.06 4.18
CA THR A 279 -12.89 -10.10 4.96
C THR A 279 -14.34 -10.59 5.10
N ILE A 280 -14.95 -11.07 4.02
CA ILE A 280 -16.31 -11.62 4.06
C ILE A 280 -16.31 -12.91 4.88
N SER A 281 -15.34 -13.81 4.70
CA SER A 281 -15.25 -15.01 5.55
C SER A 281 -15.14 -14.64 7.03
N ILE A 282 -14.26 -13.73 7.45
CA ILE A 282 -14.11 -13.34 8.86
C ILE A 282 -15.41 -12.77 9.44
N ILE A 283 -16.10 -11.91 8.71
CA ILE A 283 -17.38 -11.32 9.17
C ILE A 283 -18.47 -12.39 9.29
N PHE A 284 -18.43 -13.43 8.46
CA PHE A 284 -19.48 -14.45 8.37
C PHE A 284 -19.08 -15.85 8.88
N SER A 285 -17.93 -15.97 9.56
CA SER A 285 -17.43 -17.23 10.15
C SER A 285 -17.62 -17.31 11.67
N ALA A 286 -18.46 -16.44 12.23
CA ALA A 286 -18.92 -16.54 13.61
C ALA A 286 -20.17 -17.42 13.72
#